data_AF-A0A0U3ADR5-F1
#
_entry.id   AF-A0A0U3ADR5-F1
#
_cell.length_a   1.000
_cell.length_b   1.000
_cell.length_c   1.000
_cell.angle_alpha   90.00
_cell.angle_beta   90.00
_cell.angle_gamma   90.00
#
_symmetry.space_group_name_H-M   'P 1'
#
loop_
_entity.id
_entity.type
_entity.pdbx_description
1 polymer ?
#
loop_
_entity_poly.entity_id
_entity_poly.type
_entity_poly.pdbx_seq_one_letter_code
_entity_poly.pdbx_strand_id
1 'polypeptide(L)'
;MRPVQLRNRVVGAVQSDVREFEGRQVVWVDVDAGSRVGALTSDSSGKIENASCIARAKGFPLIVIMRSSGADIVEGFAALHGWGLAAKALTDCSGVVPIIMVLEGPAVSGPALLLGIADFVVMTVDSYAFVTGPTMVAEFTGVRIDNEELGGAASHARYTGATSLVANDLEMAIDMVAQLLAYLPQHNDEEPRRWETDDPPDRQTPEAGALMPQTSTGSYDVRDVIRAICDDGE
;
A
#
# COMPACT_ATOMS: atom_id res chain seq x y z
N MET A 1 -10.90 3.71 25.05
CA MET A 1 -11.21 2.28 24.83
C MET A 1 -10.06 1.44 25.37
N ARG A 2 -10.30 0.23 25.92
CA ARG A 2 -9.18 -0.69 26.22
C ARG A 2 -8.57 -1.15 24.90
N PRO A 3 -7.23 -1.18 24.75
CA PRO A 3 -6.59 -1.66 23.53
C PRO A 3 -7.03 -3.10 23.26
N VAL A 4 -7.58 -3.35 22.08
CA VAL A 4 -7.87 -4.71 21.62
C VAL A 4 -6.52 -5.34 21.31
N GLN A 5 -6.03 -6.18 22.22
CA GLN A 5 -4.82 -6.96 21.97
C GLN A 5 -5.13 -8.01 20.90
N LEU A 6 -4.69 -7.74 19.68
CA LEU A 6 -4.43 -8.74 18.66
C LEU A 6 -3.44 -9.79 19.21
N ARG A 7 -3.40 -11.00 18.63
CA ARG A 7 -2.56 -12.11 19.11
C ARG A 7 -1.06 -11.75 19.11
N ASN A 8 -0.58 -11.08 20.17
CA ASN A 8 0.76 -10.52 20.28
C ASN A 8 1.83 -11.48 20.84
N ARG A 9 1.54 -12.79 20.92
CA ARG A 9 2.48 -13.80 21.47
C ARG A 9 2.79 -14.98 20.55
N VAL A 10 2.29 -14.96 19.31
CA VAL A 10 2.69 -15.96 18.32
C VAL A 10 4.06 -15.54 17.77
N VAL A 11 5.07 -16.38 17.88
CA VAL A 11 6.41 -16.12 17.33
C VAL A 11 6.33 -16.18 15.80
N GLY A 12 6.88 -15.20 15.10
CA GLY A 12 6.86 -15.15 13.63
C GLY A 12 7.27 -13.79 13.08
N ALA A 13 7.38 -13.70 11.75
CA ALA A 13 7.79 -12.48 11.05
C ALA A 13 6.74 -11.36 11.11
N VAL A 14 5.47 -11.68 11.42
CA VAL A 14 4.38 -10.70 11.37
C VAL A 14 4.02 -10.20 12.76
N GLN A 15 3.90 -8.89 12.92
CA GLN A 15 3.28 -8.23 14.07
C GLN A 15 2.04 -7.48 13.60
N SER A 16 1.02 -7.40 14.45
CA SER A 16 -0.19 -6.64 14.12
C SER A 16 -0.86 -6.10 15.37
N ASP A 17 -1.34 -4.87 15.32
CA ASP A 17 -2.05 -4.23 16.42
C ASP A 17 -3.09 -3.22 15.90
N VAL A 18 -4.03 -2.85 16.78
CA VAL A 18 -4.91 -1.72 16.56
C VAL A 18 -4.30 -0.54 17.28
N ARG A 19 -4.02 0.54 16.55
CA ARG A 19 -3.40 1.75 17.10
C ARG A 19 -4.12 3.01 16.63
N GLU A 20 -3.86 4.09 17.36
CA GLU A 20 -4.19 5.43 16.88
C GLU A 20 -3.06 5.93 15.97
N PHE A 21 -3.42 6.43 14.78
CA PHE A 21 -2.53 7.03 13.81
C PHE A 21 -3.24 8.23 13.18
N GLU A 22 -2.65 9.42 13.23
CA GLU A 22 -3.27 10.67 12.79
C GLU A 22 -4.68 10.92 13.37
N GLY A 23 -4.87 10.56 14.65
CA GLY A 23 -6.15 10.71 15.36
C GLY A 23 -7.23 9.71 14.95
N ARG A 24 -6.88 8.66 14.19
CA ARG A 24 -7.80 7.62 13.71
C ARG A 24 -7.38 6.25 14.22
N GLN A 25 -8.35 5.37 14.44
CA GLN A 25 -8.05 3.96 14.72
C GLN A 25 -7.73 3.27 13.40
N VAL A 26 -6.58 2.61 13.33
CA VAL A 26 -6.12 1.81 12.19
C VAL A 26 -5.70 0.42 12.67
N VAL A 27 -5.83 -0.57 11.79
CA VAL A 27 -5.16 -1.85 11.97
C VAL A 27 -3.81 -1.77 11.26
N TRP A 28 -2.74 -1.98 12.02
CA TRP A 28 -1.38 -1.94 11.51
C TRP A 28 -0.81 -3.35 11.49
N VAL A 29 -0.21 -3.73 10.36
CA VAL A 29 0.50 -4.99 10.18
C VAL A 29 1.92 -4.67 9.77
N ASP A 30 2.90 -5.22 10.48
CA ASP A 30 4.31 -5.14 10.13
C ASP A 30 4.84 -6.54 9.85
N VAL A 31 5.31 -6.77 8.62
CA VAL A 31 6.02 -7.98 8.24
C VAL A 31 7.51 -7.69 8.32
N ASP A 32 8.14 -8.16 9.40
CA ASP A 32 9.54 -7.95 9.72
C ASP A 32 10.46 -8.93 8.96
N ALA A 33 11.53 -8.39 8.37
CA ALA A 33 12.57 -9.15 7.69
C ALA A 33 13.57 -9.85 8.64
N GLY A 34 13.56 -9.52 9.94
CA GLY A 34 14.51 -10.02 10.94
C GLY A 34 14.56 -11.55 11.09
N SER A 35 13.46 -12.25 10.76
CA SER A 35 13.41 -13.72 10.70
C SER A 35 13.30 -14.19 9.24
N ARG A 36 14.34 -14.86 8.74
CA ARG A 36 14.37 -15.50 7.41
C ARG A 36 13.93 -14.55 6.26
N VAL A 37 14.26 -13.27 6.35
CA VAL A 37 13.86 -12.26 5.34
C VAL A 37 12.33 -12.22 5.17
N GLY A 38 11.61 -12.30 6.29
CA GLY A 38 10.14 -12.20 6.31
C GLY A 38 9.42 -13.34 5.62
N ALA A 39 9.99 -14.54 5.63
CA ALA A 39 9.32 -15.74 5.15
C ALA A 39 8.01 -15.97 5.92
N LEU A 40 6.91 -16.10 5.18
CA LEU A 40 5.56 -16.21 5.72
C LEU A 40 5.24 -17.68 6.02
N THR A 41 5.23 -18.02 7.31
CA THR A 41 4.67 -19.28 7.80
C THR A 41 3.14 -19.24 7.84
N SER A 42 2.48 -20.39 7.96
CA SER A 42 1.02 -20.48 8.12
C SER A 42 0.54 -19.63 9.31
N ASP A 43 1.26 -19.67 10.43
CA ASP A 43 0.96 -18.88 11.61
C ASP A 43 1.17 -17.38 11.38
N SER A 44 2.21 -17.00 10.64
CA SER A 44 2.49 -15.60 10.30
C SER A 44 1.41 -15.04 9.37
N SER A 45 1.02 -15.80 8.35
CA SER A 45 -0.10 -15.44 7.46
C SER A 45 -1.43 -15.38 8.21
N GLY A 46 -1.67 -16.27 9.19
CA GLY A 46 -2.86 -16.23 10.05
C GLY A 46 -2.99 -14.93 10.86
N LYS A 47 -1.88 -14.23 11.15
CA LYS A 47 -1.95 -12.88 11.75
C LYS A 47 -2.44 -11.83 10.76
N ILE A 48 -1.97 -11.89 9.52
CA ILE A 48 -2.44 -11.00 8.45
C ILE A 48 -3.94 -11.24 8.23
N GLU A 49 -4.35 -12.51 8.12
CA GLU A 49 -5.77 -12.88 8.02
C GLU A 49 -6.61 -12.30 9.16
N ASN A 50 -6.16 -12.49 10.41
CA ASN A 50 -6.86 -12.00 11.58
C ASN A 50 -6.93 -10.47 11.63
N ALA A 51 -5.83 -9.78 11.29
CA ALA A 51 -5.77 -8.33 11.19
C ALA A 51 -6.77 -7.80 10.13
N SER A 52 -6.81 -8.40 8.94
CA SER A 52 -7.77 -8.05 7.89
C SER A 52 -9.21 -8.26 8.34
N CYS A 53 -9.51 -9.38 9.01
CA CYS A 53 -10.84 -9.64 9.55
C CYS A 53 -11.25 -8.58 10.57
N ILE A 54 -10.32 -8.14 11.43
CA ILE A 54 -10.58 -7.11 12.43
C ILE A 54 -10.73 -5.73 11.80
N ALA A 55 -9.90 -5.37 10.82
CA ALA A 55 -10.00 -4.14 10.06
C ALA A 55 -11.41 -4.01 9.45
N ARG A 56 -11.83 -5.03 8.70
CA ARG A 56 -13.15 -5.11 8.09
C ARG A 56 -14.28 -5.07 9.12
N ALA A 57 -14.19 -5.87 10.19
CA ALA A 57 -15.26 -5.95 11.19
C ALA A 57 -15.41 -4.67 12.02
N LYS A 58 -14.34 -3.87 12.14
CA LYS A 58 -14.34 -2.60 12.88
C LYS A 58 -14.50 -1.37 12.00
N GLY A 59 -14.40 -1.52 10.68
CA GLY A 59 -14.37 -0.37 9.77
C GLY A 59 -13.09 0.46 9.95
N PHE A 60 -11.95 -0.18 10.21
CA PHE A 60 -10.68 0.52 10.37
C PHE A 60 -9.81 0.33 9.13
N PRO A 61 -9.15 1.39 8.62
CA PRO A 61 -8.14 1.26 7.58
C PRO A 61 -7.08 0.23 7.95
N LEU A 62 -6.63 -0.51 6.96
CA LEU A 62 -5.61 -1.55 7.11
C LEU A 62 -4.31 -1.07 6.47
N ILE A 63 -3.30 -0.87 7.31
CA ILE A 63 -1.96 -0.46 6.88
C ILE A 63 -1.02 -1.65 7.01
N VAL A 64 -0.35 -2.01 5.91
CA VAL A 64 0.55 -3.16 5.86
C VAL A 64 1.94 -2.71 5.46
N ILE A 65 2.92 -2.82 6.36
CA ILE A 65 4.34 -2.67 6.04
C ILE A 65 4.88 -4.04 5.65
N MET A 66 5.33 -4.18 4.41
CA MET A 66 5.68 -5.46 3.79
C MET A 66 7.19 -5.56 3.54
N ARG A 67 7.80 -6.60 4.13
CA ARG A 67 9.18 -7.03 3.89
C ARG A 67 9.25 -8.56 3.87
N SER A 68 8.89 -9.17 2.74
CA SER A 68 8.72 -10.63 2.65
C SER A 68 9.40 -11.27 1.44
N SER A 69 10.14 -12.34 1.72
CA SER A 69 10.71 -13.28 0.75
C SER A 69 9.70 -14.33 0.24
N GLY A 70 8.42 -14.24 0.61
CA GLY A 70 7.38 -15.18 0.19
C GLY A 70 7.04 -16.23 1.23
N ALA A 71 6.40 -17.32 0.82
CA ALA A 71 6.00 -18.40 1.72
C ALA A 71 7.22 -19.16 2.27
N ASP A 72 7.19 -19.58 3.53
CA ASP A 72 8.27 -20.36 4.14
C ASP A 72 8.37 -21.75 3.49
N ILE A 73 9.46 -21.97 2.75
CA ILE A 73 9.73 -23.21 2.02
C ILE A 73 9.86 -24.43 2.93
N VAL A 74 10.23 -24.23 4.21
CA VAL A 74 10.41 -25.33 5.17
C VAL A 74 9.07 -25.90 5.60
N GLU A 75 8.05 -25.05 5.73
CA GLU A 75 6.69 -25.45 6.08
C GLU A 75 5.88 -25.89 4.84
N GLY A 76 6.27 -25.42 3.65
CA GLY A 76 5.78 -25.94 2.38
C GLY A 76 4.29 -25.64 2.16
N PHE A 77 3.49 -26.69 1.98
CA PHE A 77 2.06 -26.54 1.67
C PHE A 77 1.27 -25.78 2.73
N ALA A 78 1.61 -25.93 4.01
CA ALA A 78 0.91 -25.21 5.07
C ALA A 78 1.17 -23.69 4.99
N ALA A 79 2.40 -23.27 4.68
CA ALA A 79 2.73 -21.86 4.43
C ALA A 79 1.96 -21.29 3.24
N LEU A 80 1.89 -22.03 2.13
CA LEU A 80 1.11 -21.62 0.95
C LEU A 80 -0.39 -21.53 1.23
N HIS A 81 -0.94 -22.46 2.03
CA HIS A 81 -2.33 -22.43 2.43
C HIS A 81 -2.64 -21.22 3.32
N GLY A 82 -1.82 -20.97 4.35
CA GLY A 82 -1.96 -19.80 5.22
C GLY A 82 -1.85 -18.49 4.44
N TRP A 83 -0.92 -18.41 3.50
CA TRP A 83 -0.82 -17.28 2.56
C TRP A 83 -2.12 -17.07 1.77
N GLY A 84 -2.69 -18.14 1.20
CA GLY A 84 -3.97 -18.05 0.48
C GLY A 84 -5.13 -17.55 1.34
N LEU A 85 -5.18 -17.93 2.62
CA LEU A 85 -6.18 -17.42 3.57
C LEU A 85 -5.98 -15.93 3.87
N ALA A 86 -4.74 -15.49 4.07
CA ALA A 86 -4.41 -14.07 4.26
C ALA A 86 -4.77 -13.23 3.03
N ALA A 87 -4.43 -13.70 1.82
CA ALA A 87 -4.80 -13.05 0.57
C ALA A 87 -6.31 -12.91 0.44
N LYS A 88 -7.07 -13.98 0.70
CA LYS A 88 -8.52 -13.96 0.70
C LYS A 88 -9.08 -12.93 1.69
N ALA A 89 -8.59 -12.91 2.92
CA ALA A 89 -9.07 -11.97 3.93
C ALA A 89 -8.78 -10.50 3.56
N LEU A 90 -7.63 -10.24 2.93
CA LEU A 90 -7.31 -8.93 2.36
C LEU A 90 -8.28 -8.55 1.22
N THR A 91 -8.56 -9.47 0.30
CA THR A 91 -9.56 -9.25 -0.76
C THR A 91 -10.95 -8.97 -0.18
N ASP A 92 -11.34 -9.64 0.90
CA ASP A 92 -12.63 -9.42 1.56
C ASP A 92 -12.74 -8.01 2.21
N CYS A 93 -11.62 -7.28 2.40
CA CYS A 93 -11.59 -5.88 2.84
C CYS A 93 -11.79 -4.87 1.70
N SER A 94 -11.58 -5.27 0.44
CA SER A 94 -11.59 -4.38 -0.72
C SER A 94 -12.93 -3.66 -0.85
N GLY A 95 -12.89 -2.34 -0.97
CA GLY A 95 -14.09 -1.49 -1.04
C GLY A 95 -14.90 -1.41 0.25
N VAL A 96 -14.40 -1.97 1.37
CA VAL A 96 -15.02 -1.87 2.71
C VAL A 96 -14.22 -0.94 3.61
N VAL A 97 -12.91 -1.16 3.71
CA VAL A 97 -11.96 -0.30 4.42
C VAL A 97 -10.78 0.02 3.51
N PRO A 98 -10.14 1.20 3.63
CA PRO A 98 -8.93 1.50 2.88
C PRO A 98 -7.81 0.50 3.20
N ILE A 99 -7.20 -0.07 2.17
CA ILE A 99 -6.04 -0.95 2.26
C ILE A 99 -4.83 -0.22 1.67
N ILE A 100 -3.88 0.16 2.53
CA ILE A 100 -2.65 0.83 2.11
C ILE A 100 -1.46 -0.07 2.43
N MET A 101 -0.66 -0.38 1.42
CA MET A 101 0.52 -1.20 1.57
C MET A 101 1.79 -0.39 1.35
N VAL A 102 2.71 -0.46 2.30
CA VAL A 102 4.05 0.12 2.19
C VAL A 102 5.05 -0.99 2.00
N LEU A 103 5.85 -0.92 0.95
CA LEU A 103 6.94 -1.85 0.69
C LEU A 103 8.26 -1.19 1.08
N GLU A 104 8.99 -1.83 2.00
CA GLU A 104 10.33 -1.42 2.39
C GLU A 104 11.28 -2.63 2.36
N GLY A 105 11.69 -2.99 1.15
CA GLY A 105 12.49 -4.18 0.86
C GLY A 105 11.78 -5.15 -0.09
N PRO A 106 12.02 -6.48 0.03
CA PRO A 106 11.45 -7.46 -0.89
C PRO A 106 9.96 -7.66 -0.67
N ALA A 107 9.21 -7.82 -1.76
CA ALA A 107 7.89 -8.46 -1.77
C ALA A 107 7.83 -9.42 -2.96
N VAL A 108 8.23 -10.68 -2.75
CA VAL A 108 8.43 -11.63 -3.86
C VAL A 108 7.42 -12.77 -3.84
N SER A 109 7.12 -13.32 -5.01
CA SER A 109 6.15 -14.40 -5.21
C SER A 109 4.74 -14.03 -4.72
N GLY A 110 4.22 -14.71 -3.69
CA GLY A 110 2.90 -14.45 -3.12
C GLY A 110 2.67 -12.99 -2.71
N PRO A 111 3.46 -12.44 -1.78
CA PRO A 111 3.42 -11.03 -1.38
C PRO A 111 3.36 -10.03 -2.54
N ALA A 112 4.06 -10.28 -3.66
CA ALA A 112 4.03 -9.40 -4.84
C ALA A 112 2.62 -9.27 -5.43
N LEU A 113 1.78 -10.30 -5.29
CA LEU A 113 0.39 -10.28 -5.78
C LEU A 113 -0.52 -9.41 -4.92
N LEU A 114 -0.16 -9.12 -3.66
CA LEU A 114 -0.95 -8.25 -2.79
C LEU A 114 -0.98 -6.80 -3.24
N LEU A 115 0.03 -6.36 -4.00
CA LEU A 115 0.10 -5.00 -4.52
C LEU A 115 -1.11 -4.71 -5.42
N GLY A 116 -1.59 -5.71 -6.16
CA GLY A 116 -2.81 -5.60 -6.98
C GLY A 116 -4.12 -5.71 -6.20
N ILE A 117 -4.07 -5.96 -4.89
CA ILE A 117 -5.24 -6.02 -4.01
C ILE A 117 -5.36 -4.75 -3.15
N ALA A 118 -4.23 -4.11 -2.83
CA ALA A 118 -4.22 -2.86 -2.07
C ALA A 118 -4.82 -1.70 -2.90
N ASP A 119 -5.47 -0.77 -2.22
CA ASP A 119 -6.01 0.44 -2.87
C ASP A 119 -4.88 1.41 -3.22
N PHE A 120 -3.87 1.51 -2.33
CA PHE A 120 -2.65 2.28 -2.55
C PHE A 120 -1.41 1.48 -2.17
N VAL A 121 -0.39 1.58 -3.01
CA VAL A 121 0.92 0.99 -2.78
C VAL A 121 1.96 2.10 -2.74
N VAL A 122 2.69 2.19 -1.62
CA VAL A 122 3.82 3.10 -1.44
C VAL A 122 5.10 2.26 -1.41
N MET A 123 5.98 2.43 -2.39
CA MET A 123 7.27 1.73 -2.43
C MET A 123 8.40 2.67 -2.00
N THR A 124 9.31 2.20 -1.14
CA THR A 124 10.59 2.90 -0.96
C THR A 124 11.50 2.68 -2.16
N VAL A 125 12.42 3.61 -2.44
CA VAL A 125 13.31 3.53 -3.61
C VAL A 125 14.11 2.22 -3.70
N ASP A 126 14.48 1.62 -2.57
CA ASP A 126 15.26 0.37 -2.51
C ASP A 126 14.39 -0.89 -2.42
N SER A 127 13.07 -0.75 -2.51
CA SER A 127 12.12 -1.88 -2.49
C SER A 127 11.90 -2.47 -3.87
N TYR A 128 11.57 -3.76 -3.91
CA TYR A 128 11.28 -4.47 -5.16
C TYR A 128 10.20 -5.52 -4.99
N ALA A 129 9.41 -5.74 -6.04
CA ALA A 129 8.37 -6.75 -6.07
C ALA A 129 8.33 -7.52 -7.40
N PHE A 130 8.17 -8.84 -7.34
CA PHE A 130 7.96 -9.66 -8.53
C PHE A 130 7.42 -11.03 -8.16
N VAL A 131 6.63 -11.63 -9.05
CA VAL A 131 6.13 -13.01 -8.86
C VAL A 131 7.23 -14.04 -9.08
N THR A 132 8.07 -13.82 -10.10
CA THR A 132 9.18 -14.69 -10.49
C THR A 132 10.46 -13.87 -10.48
N GLY A 133 11.47 -14.31 -9.73
CA GLY A 133 12.71 -13.56 -9.55
C GLY A 133 13.70 -13.65 -10.71
N PRO A 134 14.73 -12.79 -10.71
CA PRO A 134 15.64 -12.64 -11.85
C PRO A 134 16.40 -13.91 -12.24
N THR A 135 16.76 -14.75 -11.25
CA THR A 135 17.41 -16.05 -11.51
C THR A 135 16.54 -16.93 -12.40
N MET A 136 15.25 -17.03 -12.08
CA MET A 136 14.31 -17.84 -12.85
C MET A 136 14.05 -17.22 -14.22
N VAL A 137 13.95 -15.88 -14.31
CA VAL A 137 13.85 -15.20 -15.61
C VAL A 137 15.04 -15.55 -16.50
N ALA A 138 16.27 -15.46 -15.98
CA ALA A 138 17.47 -15.79 -16.74
C ALA A 138 17.53 -17.26 -17.17
N GLU A 139 17.17 -18.19 -16.29
CA GLU A 139 17.18 -19.63 -16.62
C GLU A 139 16.17 -20.00 -17.71
N PHE A 140 14.97 -19.44 -17.67
CA PHE A 140 13.89 -19.80 -18.61
C PHE A 140 13.89 -18.99 -19.91
N THR A 141 14.39 -17.76 -19.89
CA THR A 141 14.33 -16.85 -21.06
C THR A 141 15.71 -16.54 -21.65
N GLY A 142 16.79 -16.78 -20.91
CA GLY A 142 18.15 -16.35 -21.27
C GLY A 142 18.42 -14.86 -21.04
N VAL A 143 17.42 -14.08 -20.63
CA VAL A 143 17.55 -12.64 -20.37
C VAL A 143 18.06 -12.42 -18.94
N ARG A 144 19.23 -11.79 -18.82
CA ARG A 144 19.75 -11.34 -17.53
C ARG A 144 19.13 -10.00 -17.18
N ILE A 145 18.60 -9.91 -15.98
CA ILE A 145 17.97 -8.73 -15.40
C ILE A 145 18.30 -8.75 -13.89
N ASP A 146 18.33 -7.60 -13.23
CA ASP A 146 18.47 -7.52 -11.78
C ASP A 146 17.13 -7.22 -11.09
N ASN A 147 17.12 -7.10 -9.76
CA ASN A 147 15.88 -6.84 -9.02
C ASN A 147 15.27 -5.47 -9.35
N GLU A 148 16.11 -4.45 -9.54
CA GLU A 148 15.68 -3.07 -9.77
C GLU A 148 15.05 -2.93 -11.16
N GLU A 149 15.72 -3.49 -12.17
CA GLU A 149 15.21 -3.48 -13.54
C GLU A 149 13.96 -4.37 -13.68
N LEU A 150 13.87 -5.49 -12.94
CA LEU A 150 12.73 -6.40 -13.01
C LEU A 150 11.48 -5.85 -12.30
N GLY A 151 11.66 -5.25 -11.13
CA GLY A 151 10.55 -4.94 -10.22
C GLY A 151 10.87 -3.89 -9.16
N GLY A 152 11.83 -2.99 -9.42
CA GLY A 152 12.11 -1.85 -8.54
C GLY A 152 10.96 -0.83 -8.52
N ALA A 153 10.98 0.06 -7.53
CA ALA A 153 9.95 1.08 -7.35
C ALA A 153 9.75 1.96 -8.60
N ALA A 154 10.83 2.36 -9.26
CA ALA A 154 10.79 3.17 -10.48
C ALA A 154 10.14 2.41 -11.65
N SER A 155 10.48 1.12 -11.79
CA SER A 155 9.90 0.24 -12.82
C SER A 155 8.39 0.08 -12.61
N HIS A 156 7.97 -0.12 -11.35
CA HIS A 156 6.55 -0.24 -11.06
C HIS A 156 5.77 1.04 -11.28
N ALA A 157 6.29 2.18 -10.83
CA ALA A 157 5.66 3.49 -11.00
C ALA A 157 5.56 3.91 -12.47
N ARG A 158 6.55 3.58 -13.31
CA ARG A 158 6.61 4.03 -14.70
C ARG A 158 5.90 3.10 -15.69
N TYR A 159 6.01 1.79 -15.49
CA TYR A 159 5.64 0.81 -16.53
C TYR A 159 4.47 -0.08 -16.13
N THR A 160 4.45 -0.59 -14.90
CA THR A 160 3.45 -1.59 -14.50
C THR A 160 2.19 -0.98 -13.88
N GLY A 161 2.31 0.19 -13.25
CA GLY A 161 1.24 0.81 -12.46
C GLY A 161 0.97 0.12 -11.10
N ALA A 162 1.79 -0.84 -10.67
CA ALA A 162 1.61 -1.55 -9.39
C ALA A 162 1.92 -0.67 -8.16
N THR A 163 2.55 0.48 -8.35
CA THR A 163 2.93 1.42 -7.29
C THR A 163 2.23 2.75 -7.52
N SER A 164 1.55 3.23 -6.49
CA SER A 164 0.86 4.51 -6.50
C SER A 164 1.82 5.66 -6.21
N LEU A 165 2.71 5.48 -5.22
CA LEU A 165 3.66 6.50 -4.76
C LEU A 165 5.05 5.89 -4.50
N VAL A 166 6.10 6.68 -4.71
CA VAL A 166 7.48 6.30 -4.41
C VAL A 166 8.04 7.23 -3.34
N ALA A 167 8.53 6.65 -2.25
CA ALA A 167 9.14 7.36 -1.13
C ALA A 167 10.65 7.10 -1.07
N ASN A 168 11.41 8.04 -0.53
CA ASN A 168 12.86 7.86 -0.36
C ASN A 168 13.21 6.84 0.72
N ASP A 169 12.40 6.74 1.76
CA ASP A 169 12.59 5.86 2.90
C ASP A 169 11.26 5.54 3.57
N LEU A 170 11.31 4.72 4.62
CA LEU A 170 10.12 4.32 5.37
C LEU A 170 9.45 5.52 6.05
N GLU A 171 10.22 6.48 6.58
CA GLU A 171 9.67 7.64 7.28
C GLU A 171 8.79 8.46 6.33
N MET A 172 9.33 8.81 5.16
CA MET A 172 8.59 9.49 4.10
C MET A 172 7.41 8.65 3.60
N ALA A 173 7.54 7.32 3.53
CA ALA A 173 6.44 6.46 3.14
C ALA A 173 5.29 6.52 4.15
N ILE A 174 5.58 6.53 5.46
CA ILE A 174 4.56 6.68 6.50
C ILE A 174 3.89 8.06 6.44
N ASP A 175 4.64 9.12 6.14
CA ASP A 175 4.07 10.46 5.92
C ASP A 175 3.11 10.47 4.72
N MET A 176 3.44 9.78 3.64
CA MET A 176 2.53 9.62 2.50
C MET A 176 1.27 8.82 2.88
N VAL A 177 1.39 7.79 3.72
CA VAL A 177 0.23 7.06 4.25
C VAL A 177 -0.65 7.99 5.09
N ALA A 178 -0.06 8.83 5.94
CA ALA A 178 -0.80 9.83 6.71
C ALA A 178 -1.57 10.80 5.79
N GLN A 179 -0.92 11.32 4.75
CA GLN A 179 -1.57 12.19 3.76
C GLN A 179 -2.70 11.48 3.01
N LEU A 180 -2.47 10.26 2.51
CA LEU A 180 -3.53 9.47 1.86
C LEU A 180 -4.73 9.27 2.77
N LEU A 181 -4.48 8.85 4.02
CA LEU A 181 -5.55 8.68 5.00
C LEU A 181 -6.29 9.98 5.27
N ALA A 182 -5.63 11.14 5.24
CA ALA A 182 -6.30 12.42 5.43
C ALA A 182 -7.50 12.58 4.48
N TYR A 183 -7.36 12.17 3.21
CA TYR A 183 -8.40 12.26 2.18
C TYR A 183 -9.40 11.10 2.13
N LEU A 184 -9.19 10.02 2.88
CA LEU A 184 -10.02 8.82 2.82
C LEU A 184 -10.95 8.69 4.05
N PRO A 185 -12.17 8.14 3.90
CA PRO A 185 -13.02 7.82 5.06
C PRO A 185 -12.44 6.64 5.87
N GLN A 186 -12.99 6.31 7.05
CA GLN A 186 -12.56 5.11 7.79
C GLN A 186 -13.00 3.83 7.08
N HIS A 187 -14.18 3.87 6.49
CA HIS A 187 -14.82 2.77 5.77
C HIS A 187 -15.86 3.30 4.78
N ASN A 188 -16.43 2.43 3.97
CA ASN A 188 -17.34 2.78 2.87
C ASN A 188 -18.71 3.37 3.27
N ASP A 189 -19.12 3.19 4.53
CA ASP A 189 -20.35 3.76 5.10
C ASP A 189 -20.13 5.13 5.79
N GLU A 190 -18.96 5.78 5.59
CA GLU A 190 -18.65 7.11 6.12
C GLU A 190 -18.23 8.07 4.99
N GLU A 191 -18.55 9.36 5.12
CA GLU A 191 -17.98 10.40 4.24
C GLU A 191 -16.51 10.68 4.60
N PRO A 192 -15.67 11.10 3.64
CA PRO A 192 -14.32 11.57 3.95
C PRO A 192 -14.33 12.71 4.97
N ARG A 193 -13.22 12.85 5.70
CA ARG A 193 -13.04 13.94 6.67
C ARG A 193 -13.11 15.28 5.95
N ARG A 194 -13.84 16.24 6.56
CA ARG A 194 -13.84 17.64 6.10
C ARG A 194 -12.82 18.44 6.89
N TRP A 195 -12.15 19.36 6.23
CA TRP A 195 -11.28 20.35 6.85
C TRP A 195 -11.95 21.71 6.87
N GLU A 196 -11.58 22.52 7.86
CA GLU A 196 -11.84 23.95 7.77
C GLU A 196 -10.89 24.52 6.71
N THR A 197 -11.44 25.31 5.80
CA THR A 197 -10.68 26.05 4.80
C THR A 197 -11.18 27.49 4.79
N ASP A 198 -10.24 28.41 4.58
CA ASP A 198 -10.53 29.82 4.33
C ASP A 198 -10.79 30.09 2.83
N ASP A 199 -10.67 29.07 1.97
CA ASP A 199 -10.95 29.18 0.53
C ASP A 199 -12.47 29.24 0.27
N PRO A 200 -13.01 30.34 -0.29
CA PRO A 200 -14.43 30.45 -0.54
C PRO A 200 -14.93 29.45 -1.59
N PRO A 201 -16.05 28.74 -1.35
CA PRO A 201 -16.60 27.78 -2.31
C PRO A 201 -17.10 28.43 -3.62
N ASP A 202 -17.22 29.76 -3.65
CA ASP A 202 -17.58 30.57 -4.82
C ASP A 202 -16.39 31.34 -5.40
N ARG A 203 -15.14 31.04 -5.01
CA ARG A 203 -13.93 31.61 -5.60
C ARG A 203 -13.94 31.41 -7.11
N GLN A 204 -13.79 32.50 -7.85
CA GLN A 204 -13.61 32.44 -9.29
C GLN A 204 -12.15 32.11 -9.62
N THR A 205 -11.96 31.25 -10.61
CA THR A 205 -10.63 30.77 -11.03
C THR A 205 -10.32 31.13 -12.50
N PRO A 206 -10.33 32.42 -12.89
CA PRO A 206 -10.07 32.83 -14.27
C PRO A 206 -8.68 32.40 -14.78
N GLU A 207 -7.71 32.26 -13.89
CA GLU A 207 -6.38 31.72 -14.17
C GLU A 207 -6.43 30.31 -14.77
N ALA A 208 -7.36 29.46 -14.34
CA ALA A 208 -7.56 28.13 -14.92
C ALA A 208 -7.95 28.21 -16.40
N GLY A 209 -8.82 29.17 -16.76
CA GLY A 209 -9.21 29.43 -18.13
C GLY A 209 -8.09 30.04 -18.97
N ALA A 210 -7.23 30.87 -18.36
CA ALA A 210 -6.08 31.48 -19.04
C ALA A 210 -5.00 30.47 -19.44
N LEU A 211 -4.96 29.29 -18.80
CA LEU A 211 -4.07 28.19 -19.17
C LEU A 211 -4.49 27.49 -20.47
N MET A 212 -5.75 27.66 -20.92
CA MET A 212 -6.25 27.00 -22.12
C MET A 212 -5.59 27.57 -23.38
N PRO A 213 -4.97 26.72 -24.21
CA PRO A 213 -4.43 27.15 -25.50
C PRO A 213 -5.53 27.69 -26.42
N GLN A 214 -5.21 28.71 -27.20
CA GLN A 214 -6.15 29.32 -28.17
C GLN A 214 -6.48 28.39 -29.34
N THR A 215 -5.68 27.35 -29.56
CA THR A 215 -5.86 26.37 -30.63
C THR A 215 -6.23 25.01 -30.05
N SER A 216 -7.06 24.26 -30.77
CA SER A 216 -7.48 22.90 -30.37
C SER A 216 -6.33 21.87 -30.35
N THR A 217 -5.18 22.21 -30.92
CA THR A 217 -3.98 21.37 -30.95
C THR A 217 -2.92 21.79 -29.95
N GLY A 218 -3.16 22.86 -29.17
CA GLY A 218 -2.23 23.30 -28.14
C GLY A 218 -2.29 22.37 -26.93
N SER A 219 -1.13 22.18 -26.29
CA SER A 219 -1.01 21.42 -25.04
C SER A 219 -0.80 22.37 -23.86
N TYR A 220 -1.23 21.93 -22.68
CA TYR A 220 -1.01 22.58 -21.40
C TYR A 220 -0.85 21.51 -20.31
N ASP A 221 -0.39 21.91 -19.13
CA ASP A 221 -0.34 21.00 -17.98
C ASP A 221 -1.68 21.04 -17.23
N VAL A 222 -2.44 19.95 -17.30
CA VAL A 222 -3.73 19.85 -16.60
C VAL A 222 -3.58 19.98 -15.07
N ARG A 223 -2.39 19.70 -14.54
CA ARG A 223 -2.12 19.85 -13.11
C ARG A 223 -2.15 21.31 -12.66
N ASP A 224 -1.79 22.25 -13.54
CA ASP A 224 -1.90 23.68 -13.23
C ASP A 224 -3.37 24.13 -13.16
N VAL A 225 -4.24 23.52 -13.96
CA VAL A 225 -5.69 23.73 -13.88
C VAL A 225 -6.26 23.15 -12.59
N ILE A 226 -5.85 21.93 -12.22
CA ILE A 226 -6.28 21.29 -10.97
C ILE A 226 -5.89 22.15 -9.76
N ARG A 227 -4.63 22.60 -9.69
CA ARG A 227 -4.15 23.51 -8.62
C ARG A 227 -4.87 24.84 -8.58
N ALA A 228 -5.35 25.35 -9.71
CA ALA A 228 -6.14 26.58 -9.69
C ALA A 228 -7.53 26.38 -9.07
N ILE A 229 -8.08 25.16 -9.17
CA ILE A 229 -9.47 24.84 -8.76
C ILE A 229 -9.53 24.26 -7.35
N CYS A 230 -8.57 23.43 -6.95
CA CYS A 230 -8.55 22.83 -5.62
C CYS A 230 -8.36 23.87 -4.51
N ASP A 231 -8.88 23.54 -3.33
CA ASP A 231 -8.72 24.33 -2.10
C ASP A 231 -7.24 24.58 -1.83
N ASP A 232 -6.85 25.84 -1.61
CA ASP A 232 -5.46 26.28 -1.35
C ASP A 232 -4.42 25.88 -2.42
N GLY A 233 -4.88 25.32 -3.54
CA GLY A 233 -4.08 24.81 -4.64
C GLY A 233 -3.35 23.50 -4.38
N GLU A 234 -3.79 22.72 -3.39
CA GLU A 234 -3.30 21.37 -3.07
C GLU A 234 -4.13 20.23 -3.68
#